data_AF-A0A1D7QWG1-F1
#
_entry.id   AF-A0A1D7QWG1-F1
#
_cell.length_a   1.000
_cell.length_b   1.000
_cell.length_c   1.000
_cell.angle_alpha   90.00
_cell.angle_beta   90.00
_cell.angle_gamma   90.00
#
_symmetry.space_group_name_H-M   'P 1'
#
loop_
_entity.id
_entity.type
_entity.pdbx_description
1 polymer ?
#
loop_
_entity_poly.entity_id
_entity_poly.type
_entity_poly.pdbx_seq_one_letter_code
_entity_poly.pdbx_strand_id
1 'polypeptide(L)'
;MNNKSDLLDEMRMEIGLSYDYAKNRDDFIIRILSAIHDISNGCAKVHLYGFERNGLKRLIHHFDSQNNENIQPDTTGYQRLAEYGHLVVTERNGQQIFMIPVIEGGRIHFLIEIILADEHYEVTDEDFIFAEELVHFIKAKGRRFQ
;
A
#
# COMPACT_ATOMS: atom_id res chain seq x y z
N MET A 1 18.23 -4.71 -15.81
CA MET A 1 17.58 -4.67 -14.50
C MET A 1 17.93 -3.32 -13.90
N ASN A 2 16.96 -2.42 -13.75
CA ASN A 2 17.14 -1.22 -12.93
C ASN A 2 17.55 -1.67 -11.54
N ASN A 3 18.48 -0.96 -10.89
CA ASN A 3 18.81 -1.29 -9.52
C ASN A 3 17.60 -0.92 -8.63
N LYS A 4 17.49 -1.52 -7.44
CA LYS A 4 16.38 -1.30 -6.51
C LYS A 4 16.15 0.18 -6.16
N SER A 5 17.22 0.95 -5.96
CA SER A 5 17.14 2.38 -5.69
C SER A 5 16.48 3.13 -6.85
N ASP A 6 16.83 2.81 -8.10
CA ASP A 6 16.23 3.43 -9.28
C ASP A 6 14.71 3.16 -9.33
N LEU A 7 14.30 1.92 -9.00
CA LEU A 7 12.89 1.53 -8.91
C LEU A 7 12.14 2.32 -7.84
N LEU A 8 12.72 2.43 -6.63
CA LEU A 8 12.11 3.18 -5.53
C LEU A 8 12.03 4.69 -5.84
N ASP A 9 13.03 5.25 -6.52
CA ASP A 9 13.02 6.65 -6.93
C ASP A 9 11.98 6.94 -8.03
N GLU A 10 11.83 6.03 -8.98
CA GLU A 10 10.75 6.08 -9.97
C GLU A 10 9.37 6.01 -9.28
N MET A 11 9.20 5.09 -8.32
CA MET A 11 7.99 5.02 -7.49
C MET A 11 7.71 6.33 -6.75
N ARG A 12 8.73 6.94 -6.12
CA ARG A 12 8.60 8.23 -5.43
C ARG A 12 8.11 9.34 -6.37
N MET A 13 8.67 9.39 -7.59
CA MET A 13 8.30 10.40 -8.59
C MET A 13 6.81 10.27 -8.99
N GLU A 14 6.39 9.08 -9.39
CA GLU A 14 5.00 8.84 -9.86
C GLU A 14 3.96 8.96 -8.73
N ILE A 15 4.32 8.54 -7.51
CA ILE A 15 3.51 8.79 -6.32
C ILE A 15 3.37 10.29 -6.05
N GLY A 16 4.45 11.07 -6.26
CA GLY A 16 4.43 12.52 -6.19
C GLY A 16 3.40 13.13 -7.15
N LEU A 17 3.41 12.69 -8.41
CA LEU A 17 2.49 13.13 -9.46
C LEU A 17 1.04 12.72 -9.18
N SER A 18 0.83 11.58 -8.51
CA SER A 18 -0.51 11.09 -8.16
C SER A 18 -1.32 12.11 -7.36
N TYR A 19 -0.66 12.94 -6.53
CA TYR A 19 -1.31 14.02 -5.80
C TYR A 19 -1.82 15.14 -6.72
N ASP A 20 -1.01 15.57 -7.69
CA ASP A 20 -1.30 16.73 -8.54
C ASP A 20 -2.50 16.48 -9.48
N TYR A 21 -2.75 15.22 -9.83
CA TYR A 21 -3.84 14.81 -10.72
C TYR A 21 -5.08 14.27 -10.00
N ALA A 22 -5.03 14.10 -8.69
CA ALA A 22 -6.13 13.50 -7.94
C ALA A 22 -7.33 14.44 -7.80
N LYS A 23 -8.53 13.92 -8.04
CA LYS A 23 -9.79 14.68 -7.93
C LYS A 23 -10.29 14.79 -6.50
N ASN A 24 -10.01 13.78 -5.70
CA ASN A 24 -10.39 13.68 -4.30
C ASN A 24 -9.45 12.70 -3.60
N ARG A 25 -9.65 12.49 -2.30
CA ARG A 25 -8.79 11.63 -1.49
C ARG A 25 -8.80 10.16 -1.91
N ASP A 26 -9.96 9.61 -2.24
CA ASP A 26 -10.06 8.20 -2.63
C ASP A 26 -9.35 7.98 -3.97
N ASP A 27 -9.54 8.89 -4.93
CA ASP A 27 -8.82 8.92 -6.21
C ASP A 27 -7.31 9.06 -6.00
N PHE A 28 -6.87 9.91 -5.05
CA PHE A 28 -5.46 10.04 -4.70
C PHE A 28 -4.84 8.73 -4.22
N ILE A 29 -5.49 8.03 -3.28
CA ILE A 29 -4.99 6.75 -2.78
C ILE A 29 -5.00 5.68 -3.89
N ILE A 30 -6.07 5.60 -4.68
CA ILE A 30 -6.16 4.64 -5.79
C ILE A 30 -5.04 4.89 -6.81
N ARG A 31 -4.72 6.14 -7.14
CA ARG A 31 -3.62 6.49 -8.04
C ARG A 31 -2.26 6.07 -7.52
N ILE A 32 -2.01 6.25 -6.22
CA ILE A 32 -0.78 5.75 -5.58
C ILE A 32 -0.65 4.23 -5.77
N LEU A 33 -1.74 3.49 -5.52
CA LEU A 33 -1.73 2.04 -5.68
C LEU A 33 -1.49 1.63 -7.13
N SER A 34 -2.15 2.29 -8.09
CA SER A 34 -1.91 2.08 -9.52
C SER A 34 -0.44 2.30 -9.86
N ALA A 35 0.15 3.43 -9.42
CA ALA A 35 1.55 3.75 -9.69
C ALA A 35 2.50 2.66 -9.17
N ILE A 36 2.29 2.18 -7.93
CA ILE A 36 3.09 1.09 -7.36
C ILE A 36 2.96 -0.19 -8.21
N HIS A 37 1.73 -0.55 -8.59
CA HIS A 37 1.48 -1.73 -9.43
C HIS A 37 2.15 -1.60 -10.80
N ASP A 38 1.96 -0.47 -11.48
CA ASP A 38 2.43 -0.23 -12.84
C ASP A 38 3.96 -0.20 -12.91
N ILE A 39 4.62 0.51 -11.99
CA ILE A 39 6.09 0.63 -11.93
C ILE A 39 6.74 -0.71 -11.54
N SER A 40 6.06 -1.50 -10.72
CA SER A 40 6.49 -2.87 -10.44
C SER A 40 6.31 -3.82 -11.63
N ASN A 41 5.83 -3.35 -12.78
CA ASN A 41 5.46 -4.15 -13.95
C ASN A 41 4.47 -5.28 -13.60
N GLY A 42 3.56 -5.01 -12.66
CA GLY A 42 2.58 -5.98 -12.17
C GLY A 42 3.14 -7.07 -11.24
N CYS A 43 4.40 -6.97 -10.80
CA CYS A 43 4.99 -7.88 -9.82
C CYS A 43 4.51 -7.61 -8.39
N ALA A 44 4.11 -6.38 -8.09
CA ALA A 44 3.46 -6.02 -6.83
C ALA A 44 1.94 -6.10 -6.99
N LYS A 45 1.27 -6.89 -6.15
CA LYS A 45 -0.18 -6.79 -5.96
C LYS A 45 -0.44 -5.75 -4.90
N VAL A 46 -1.48 -4.95 -5.09
CA VAL A 46 -1.83 -3.91 -4.14
C VAL A 46 -3.31 -3.96 -3.81
N HIS A 47 -3.64 -3.97 -2.54
CA HIS A 47 -5.03 -3.99 -2.05
C HIS A 47 -5.29 -2.76 -1.19
N LEU A 48 -6.46 -2.16 -1.39
CA LEU A 48 -7.00 -1.12 -0.52
C LEU A 48 -8.17 -1.70 0.27
N TYR A 49 -8.01 -1.78 1.57
CA TYR A 49 -9.10 -2.10 2.47
C TYR A 49 -9.61 -0.85 3.17
N GLY A 50 -10.93 -0.75 3.32
CA GLY A 50 -11.55 0.20 4.24
C GLY A 50 -12.16 -0.52 5.44
N PHE A 51 -12.54 0.27 6.44
CA PHE A 51 -13.14 -0.22 7.67
C PHE A 51 -14.58 0.29 7.81
N GLU A 52 -15.50 -0.64 8.01
CA GLU A 52 -16.88 -0.32 8.37
C GLU A 52 -16.98 0.16 9.83
N ARG A 53 -18.13 0.74 10.20
CA ARG A 53 -18.33 1.29 11.57
C ARG A 53 -18.19 0.25 12.69
N ASN A 54 -18.43 -1.02 12.38
CA ASN A 54 -18.27 -2.14 13.30
C ASN A 54 -16.83 -2.69 13.33
N GLY A 55 -15.89 -2.08 12.60
CA GLY A 55 -14.50 -2.52 12.47
C GLY A 55 -14.30 -3.61 11.42
N LEU A 56 -15.32 -4.02 10.66
CA LEU A 56 -15.15 -5.01 9.60
C LEU A 56 -14.31 -4.43 8.46
N LYS A 57 -13.24 -5.15 8.10
CA LYS A 57 -12.39 -4.86 6.96
C LYS A 57 -13.09 -5.28 5.67
N ARG A 58 -13.14 -4.38 4.68
CA ARG A 58 -13.72 -4.64 3.35
C ARG A 58 -12.74 -4.20 2.26
N LEU A 59 -12.53 -5.06 1.25
CA LEU A 59 -11.76 -4.70 0.07
C LEU A 59 -12.52 -3.63 -0.73
N ILE A 60 -11.88 -2.50 -0.96
CA ILE A 60 -12.41 -1.36 -1.74
C ILE A 60 -11.86 -1.40 -3.16
N HIS A 61 -10.57 -1.67 -3.29
CA HIS A 61 -9.87 -1.63 -4.57
C HIS A 61 -8.70 -2.61 -4.56
N HIS A 62 -8.32 -3.13 -5.73
CA HIS A 62 -7.13 -3.94 -5.90
C HIS A 62 -6.56 -3.79 -7.30
N PHE A 63 -5.24 -3.95 -7.41
CA PHE A 63 -4.55 -4.19 -8.66
C PHE A 63 -3.76 -5.50 -8.54
N ASP A 64 -4.14 -6.49 -9.35
CA ASP A 64 -3.50 -7.80 -9.44
C ASP A 64 -3.50 -8.25 -10.91
N SER A 65 -2.32 -8.59 -11.40
CA SER A 65 -2.06 -9.11 -12.75
C SER A 65 -2.84 -10.41 -13.05
N GLN A 66 -3.26 -11.14 -12.01
CA GLN A 66 -3.92 -12.44 -12.14
C GLN A 66 -5.46 -12.42 -12.01
N ASN A 67 -6.09 -11.26 -11.88
CA ASN A 67 -7.57 -11.12 -11.84
C ASN A 67 -8.27 -12.12 -10.89
N ASN A 68 -7.66 -12.42 -9.74
CA ASN A 68 -8.24 -13.32 -8.75
C ASN A 68 -9.33 -12.58 -7.97
N GLU A 69 -10.59 -12.79 -8.33
CA GLU A 69 -11.76 -12.15 -7.69
C GLU A 69 -12.00 -12.61 -6.24
N ASN A 70 -11.30 -13.66 -5.76
CA ASN A 70 -11.41 -14.18 -4.40
C ASN A 70 -10.17 -13.85 -3.54
N ILE A 71 -9.87 -12.57 -3.38
CA ILE A 71 -8.90 -12.10 -2.38
C ILE A 71 -9.60 -12.12 -1.02
N GLN A 72 -9.45 -13.22 -0.29
CA GLN A 72 -9.85 -13.21 1.12
C GLN A 72 -8.85 -12.35 1.89
N PRO A 73 -9.33 -11.37 2.68
CA PRO A 73 -8.45 -10.62 3.56
C PRO A 73 -7.72 -11.58 4.49
N ASP A 74 -6.39 -11.54 4.48
CA ASP A 74 -5.61 -12.30 5.44
C ASP A 74 -5.95 -11.83 6.86
N THR A 75 -6.21 -12.78 7.77
CA THR A 75 -6.65 -12.56 9.17
C THR A 75 -5.64 -13.02 10.21
N THR A 76 -4.36 -12.93 9.89
CA THR A 76 -3.26 -13.29 10.80
C THR A 76 -3.11 -12.28 11.96
N GLY A 77 -2.43 -12.71 13.03
CA GLY A 77 -2.17 -11.84 14.20
C GLY A 77 -1.40 -10.56 13.87
N TYR A 78 -0.60 -10.55 12.80
CA TYR A 78 0.14 -9.39 12.32
C TYR A 78 -0.76 -8.31 11.73
N GLN A 79 -1.87 -8.70 11.09
CA GLN A 79 -2.86 -7.74 10.61
C GLN A 79 -3.43 -6.92 11.76
N ARG A 80 -3.63 -7.51 12.96
CA ARG A 80 -4.09 -6.76 14.12
C ARG A 80 -3.13 -5.64 14.51
N LEU A 81 -1.82 -5.85 14.39
CA LEU A 81 -0.83 -4.78 14.65
C LEU A 81 -0.98 -3.64 13.64
N ALA A 82 -1.20 -3.97 12.37
CA ALA A 82 -1.51 -2.97 11.35
C ALA A 82 -2.84 -2.25 11.65
N GLU A 83 -3.85 -2.97 12.14
CA GLU A 83 -5.13 -2.43 12.62
C GLU A 83 -5.02 -1.59 13.90
N TYR A 84 -3.90 -1.67 14.62
CA TYR A 84 -3.54 -0.74 15.70
C TYR A 84 -2.67 0.42 15.23
N GLY A 85 -2.39 0.51 13.93
CA GLY A 85 -1.70 1.65 13.32
C GLY A 85 -0.21 1.46 13.13
N HIS A 86 0.31 0.25 13.26
CA HIS A 86 1.72 -0.05 12.99
C HIS A 86 1.96 -0.36 11.51
N LEU A 87 3.04 0.15 10.93
CA LEU A 87 3.58 -0.41 9.70
C LEU A 87 4.04 -1.84 10.00
N VAL A 88 3.58 -2.81 9.20
CA VAL A 88 3.97 -4.21 9.38
C VAL A 88 4.48 -4.76 8.08
N VAL A 89 5.63 -5.44 8.13
CA VAL A 89 6.18 -6.21 7.00
C VAL A 89 6.29 -7.65 7.46
N THR A 90 5.77 -8.57 6.66
CA THR A 90 5.81 -10.01 6.95
C THR A 90 6.08 -10.79 5.68
N GLU A 91 6.72 -11.93 5.82
CA GLU A 91 6.84 -12.92 4.74
C GLU A 91 5.78 -14.01 4.92
N ARG A 92 5.16 -14.42 3.82
CA ARG A 92 4.22 -15.55 3.79
C ARG A 92 4.31 -16.27 2.46
N ASN A 93 4.57 -17.58 2.49
CA ASN A 93 4.66 -18.43 1.30
C ASN A 93 5.62 -17.87 0.23
N GLY A 94 6.76 -17.30 0.65
CA GLY A 94 7.72 -16.65 -0.25
C GLY A 94 7.30 -15.28 -0.78
N GLN A 95 6.14 -14.76 -0.36
CA GLN A 95 5.68 -13.42 -0.70
C GLN A 95 5.96 -12.45 0.45
N GLN A 96 6.45 -11.26 0.12
CA GLN A 96 6.65 -10.19 1.10
C GLN A 96 5.39 -9.31 1.12
N ILE A 97 4.84 -9.08 2.30
CA ILE A 97 3.57 -8.37 2.50
C ILE A 97 3.83 -7.14 3.39
N PHE A 98 3.62 -5.96 2.83
CA PHE A 98 3.62 -4.70 3.53
C PHE A 98 2.18 -4.31 3.86
N MET A 99 1.88 -4.13 5.14
CA MET A 99 0.60 -3.65 5.64
C MET A 99 0.78 -2.24 6.19
N ILE A 100 0.21 -1.27 5.48
CA ILE A 100 0.44 0.15 5.66
C ILE A 100 -0.88 0.82 6.10
N PRO A 101 -1.06 1.09 7.40
CA PRO A 101 -2.28 1.72 7.87
C PRO A 101 -2.30 3.23 7.58
N VAL A 102 -3.42 3.71 7.04
CA VAL A 102 -3.69 5.13 6.81
C VAL A 102 -4.60 5.63 7.93
N ILE A 103 -4.00 6.32 8.90
CA ILE A 103 -4.67 6.79 10.12
C ILE A 103 -5.08 8.26 9.99
N GLU A 104 -6.33 8.56 10.33
CA GLU A 104 -6.84 9.92 10.43
C GLU A 104 -7.73 10.07 11.66
N GLY A 105 -7.60 11.20 12.37
CA GLY A 105 -8.40 11.46 13.57
C GLY A 105 -8.26 10.38 14.66
N GLY A 106 -7.12 9.69 14.70
CA GLY A 106 -6.87 8.59 15.64
C GLY A 106 -7.55 7.26 15.28
N ARG A 107 -8.10 7.12 14.06
CA ARG A 107 -8.71 5.88 13.56
C ARG A 107 -8.11 5.50 12.22
N ILE A 108 -8.05 4.19 11.95
CA ILE A 108 -7.64 3.71 10.63
C ILE A 108 -8.80 3.92 9.67
N HIS A 109 -8.53 4.67 8.60
CA HIS A 109 -9.48 4.90 7.53
C HIS A 109 -9.30 3.84 6.43
N PHE A 110 -8.03 3.58 6.07
CA PHE A 110 -7.66 2.57 5.10
C PHE A 110 -6.50 1.71 5.58
N LEU A 111 -6.43 0.48 5.09
CA LEU A 111 -5.25 -0.37 5.17
C LEU A 111 -4.82 -0.67 3.74
N ILE A 112 -3.61 -0.24 3.40
CA ILE A 112 -2.97 -0.57 2.13
C ILE A 112 -2.16 -1.85 2.37
N GLU A 113 -2.32 -2.83 1.49
CA GLU A 113 -1.52 -4.05 1.48
C GLU A 113 -0.74 -4.10 0.17
N ILE A 114 0.58 -4.24 0.21
CA ILE A 114 1.45 -4.42 -0.95
C ILE A 114 2.07 -5.81 -0.83
N ILE A 115 1.83 -6.67 -1.81
CA ILE A 115 2.31 -8.04 -1.85
C ILE A 115 3.30 -8.16 -3.00
N LEU A 116 4.56 -8.40 -2.68
CA LEU A 116 5.62 -8.67 -3.65
C LEU A 116 5.74 -10.18 -3.82
N ALA A 117 5.51 -10.67 -5.04
CA ALA A 117 5.56 -12.09 -5.37
C ALA A 117 6.91 -12.54 -5.96
N ASP A 118 7.91 -11.67 -5.96
CA ASP A 118 9.23 -12.00 -6.49
C ASP A 118 10.12 -12.61 -5.40
N GLU A 119 10.44 -13.89 -5.56
CA GLU A 119 11.35 -14.64 -4.67
C GLU A 119 12.77 -14.06 -4.65
N HIS A 120 13.13 -13.21 -5.61
CA HIS A 120 14.44 -12.53 -5.67
C HIS A 120 14.41 -11.12 -5.08
N TYR A 121 13.25 -10.62 -4.66
CA TYR A 121 13.16 -9.32 -4.01
C TYR A 121 13.60 -9.42 -2.55
N GLU A 122 14.82 -8.95 -2.27
CA GLU A 122 15.31 -8.83 -0.90
C GLU A 122 14.74 -7.55 -0.26
N VAL A 123 13.99 -7.72 0.84
CA VAL A 123 13.52 -6.60 1.65
C VAL A 123 14.71 -6.00 2.41
N THR A 124 14.89 -4.69 2.30
CA THR A 124 15.98 -3.93 2.94
C THR A 124 15.43 -2.71 3.68
N ASP A 125 16.28 -2.04 4.45
CA ASP A 125 15.93 -0.80 5.16
C ASP A 125 15.35 0.28 4.23
N GLU A 126 15.73 0.29 2.95
CA GLU A 126 15.20 1.22 1.95
C GLU A 126 13.69 1.05 1.73
N ASP A 127 13.17 -0.18 1.81
CA ASP A 127 11.73 -0.44 1.67
C ASP A 127 10.94 0.06 2.87
N PHE A 128 11.51 -0.12 4.07
CA PHE A 128 10.91 0.40 5.31
C PHE A 128 10.86 1.92 5.27
N ILE A 129 11.97 2.56 4.88
CA ILE A 129 12.04 4.01 4.70
C ILE A 129 11.00 4.45 3.66
N PHE A 130 10.93 3.78 2.52
CA PHE A 130 9.93 4.10 1.48
C PHE A 130 8.49 3.94 1.99
N ALA A 131 8.17 2.87 2.71
CA ALA A 131 6.84 2.66 3.28
C ALA A 131 6.48 3.73 4.33
N GLU A 132 7.45 4.13 5.16
CA GLU A 132 7.25 5.25 6.10
C GLU A 132 7.06 6.58 5.36
N GLU A 133 7.87 6.87 4.34
CA GLU A 133 7.72 8.04 3.47
C GLU A 133 6.32 8.09 2.85
N LEU A 134 5.83 6.94 2.37
CA LEU A 134 4.50 6.80 1.80
C LEU A 134 3.40 7.13 2.81
N VAL A 135 3.49 6.61 4.04
CA VAL A 135 2.54 6.95 5.12
C VAL A 135 2.54 8.45 5.39
N HIS A 136 3.72 9.06 5.51
CA HIS A 136 3.86 10.49 5.77
C HIS A 136 3.31 11.32 4.61
N PHE A 137 3.58 10.92 3.38
CA PHE A 137 3.09 11.58 2.18
C PHE A 137 1.57 11.53 2.08
N ILE A 138 0.97 10.35 2.22
CA ILE A 138 -0.50 10.16 2.21
C ILE A 138 -1.14 11.02 3.28
N LYS A 139 -0.57 11.05 4.50
CA LYS A 139 -1.08 11.84 5.61
C LYS A 139 -0.96 13.35 5.36
N ALA A 140 0.18 13.81 4.86
CA ALA A 140 0.43 15.23 4.62
C ALA A 140 -0.44 15.79 3.49
N LYS A 141 -0.57 15.03 2.40
CA LYS A 141 -1.31 15.43 1.20
C LYS A 141 -2.81 15.16 1.31
N GLY A 142 -3.20 14.04 1.94
CA GLY A 142 -4.59 13.66 2.16
C GLY A 142 -5.42 14.71 2.90
N ARG A 143 -4.80 15.46 3.83
CA ARG A 143 -5.43 16.57 4.57
C ARG A 143 -5.86 17.74 3.68
N ARG A 144 -5.28 17.89 2.48
CA ARG A 144 -5.58 18.99 1.57
C ARG A 144 -6.80 18.74 0.69
N PHE A 145 -7.36 17.53 0.71
CA PHE A 145 -8.61 17.19 0.04
C PHE A 145 -9.85 17.38 0.94
N GLN A 146 -9.71 18.12 2.04
CA GLN A 146 -10.81 18.48 2.95
C GLN A 146 -11.64 19.65 2.41
#